data_AF-A0A2N1KU58-F1
#
_entry.id   AF-A0A2N1KU58-F1
#
_cell.length_a   1.000
_cell.length_b   1.000
_cell.length_c   1.000
_cell.angle_alpha   90.00
_cell.angle_beta   90.00
_cell.angle_gamma   90.00
#
_symmetry.space_group_name_H-M   'P 1'
#
loop_
_entity.id
_entity.type
_entity.pdbx_description
1 polymer ?
#
loop_
_entity_poly.entity_id
_entity_poly.type
_entity_poly.pdbx_seq_one_letter_code
_entity_poly.pdbx_strand_id
1 'polypeptide(L)'
;DPLKSYLVGIAVPNPELFVPWANDLLGETYEFEELVKNKEVCDALLDNLNQVGIKYGLNGFERLKAIYVEPKAFTPEDGIITATFK
;
A
#
# COMPACT_ATOMS: atom_id res chain seq x y z
N ASP A 1 25.03 0.76 11.98
CA ASP A 1 24.54 1.87 11.14
C ASP A 1 23.10 2.25 11.44
N PRO A 2 22.90 3.37 12.16
CA PRO A 2 21.61 4.02 12.31
C PRO A 2 21.32 4.92 11.09
N LEU A 3 20.11 4.79 10.53
CA LEU A 3 19.58 5.44 9.31
C LEU A 3 20.09 4.89 7.98
N LYS A 4 19.61 3.69 7.63
CA LYS A 4 19.60 3.24 6.24
C LYS A 4 18.42 3.90 5.51
N SER A 5 18.70 4.64 4.44
CA SER A 5 17.68 5.17 3.54
C SER A 5 17.08 4.02 2.74
N TYR A 6 15.77 3.84 2.85
CA TYR A 6 15.03 2.84 2.10
C TYR A 6 13.87 3.50 1.37
N LEU A 7 13.53 2.97 0.20
CA LEU A 7 12.31 3.37 -0.50
C LEU A 7 11.11 2.82 0.28
N VAL A 8 10.28 3.72 0.78
CA VAL A 8 9.04 3.43 1.51
C VAL A 8 7.86 3.99 0.72
N GLY A 9 6.75 3.26 0.72
CA GLY A 9 5.54 3.63 0.00
C GLY A 9 4.40 3.93 0.97
N ILE A 10 3.57 4.92 0.62
CA ILE A 10 2.29 5.13 1.28
C ILE A 10 1.21 4.81 0.24
N ALA A 11 0.33 3.87 0.56
CA ALA A 11 -0.78 3.49 -0.30
C ALA A 11 -2.11 3.86 0.35
N VAL A 12 -3.00 4.44 -0.43
CA VAL A 12 -4.40 4.64 -0.09
C VAL A 12 -5.19 3.71 -1.00
N PRO A 13 -5.57 2.52 -0.54
CA PRO A 13 -6.32 1.58 -1.36
C PRO A 13 -7.77 2.02 -1.50
N ASN A 14 -8.38 1.72 -2.65
CA ASN A 14 -9.83 1.86 -2.81
C ASN A 14 -10.54 0.78 -1.95
N PRO A 15 -11.36 1.15 -0.95
CA PRO A 15 -12.01 0.18 -0.07
C PRO A 15 -12.85 -0.86 -0.80
N GLU A 16 -13.55 -0.48 -1.88
CA GLU A 16 -14.46 -1.36 -2.62
C GLU A 16 -13.74 -2.56 -3.27
N LEU A 17 -12.46 -2.40 -3.61
CA LEU A 17 -11.64 -3.45 -4.20
C LEU A 17 -10.72 -4.11 -3.17
N PHE A 18 -10.25 -3.34 -2.20
CA PHE A 18 -9.28 -3.80 -1.21
C PHE A 18 -9.89 -4.71 -0.15
N VAL A 19 -11.08 -4.37 0.37
CA VAL A 19 -11.77 -5.18 1.38
C VAL A 19 -12.04 -6.60 0.89
N PRO A 20 -12.67 -6.84 -0.29
CA PRO A 20 -12.91 -8.20 -0.75
C PRO A 20 -11.61 -8.97 -1.03
N TRP A 21 -10.60 -8.33 -1.60
CA TRP A 21 -9.30 -8.96 -1.85
C TRP A 21 -8.59 -9.38 -0.56
N ALA A 22 -8.57 -8.50 0.44
CA ALA A 22 -7.88 -8.77 1.70
C ALA A 22 -8.63 -9.80 2.56
N ASN A 23 -9.97 -9.81 2.52
CA ASN A 23 -10.77 -10.85 3.16
C ASN A 23 -10.60 -12.23 2.50
N ASP A 24 -10.49 -12.28 1.17
CA ASP A 24 -10.17 -13.51 0.44
C ASP A 24 -8.78 -14.05 0.81
N LEU A 25 -7.79 -13.15 0.95
CA LEU A 25 -6.43 -13.50 1.38
C LEU A 25 -6.41 -14.11 2.78
N LEU A 26 -7.13 -13.52 3.74
CA LEU A 26 -7.18 -13.97 5.13
C LEU A 26 -8.13 -15.17 5.34
N GLY A 27 -9.07 -15.39 4.42
CA GLY A 27 -10.13 -16.38 4.57
C GLY A 27 -11.20 -16.02 5.60
N GLU A 28 -11.26 -14.75 6.03
CA GLU A 28 -12.15 -14.24 7.07
C GLU A 28 -12.64 -12.84 6.70
N THR A 29 -13.77 -12.41 7.27
CA THR A 29 -14.36 -11.09 6.98
C THR A 29 -13.99 -10.09 8.07
N TYR A 30 -13.27 -9.05 7.67
CA TYR A 30 -12.88 -7.91 8.49
C TYR A 30 -13.32 -6.59 7.86
N GLU A 31 -13.42 -5.56 8.70
CA GLU A 31 -13.67 -4.19 8.27
C GLU A 31 -12.40 -3.54 7.71
N PHE A 32 -12.57 -2.54 6.86
CA PHE A 32 -11.47 -1.86 6.17
C PHE A 32 -10.36 -1.37 7.12
N GLU A 33 -10.73 -0.77 8.25
CA GLU A 33 -9.76 -0.26 9.23
C GLU A 33 -8.93 -1.35 9.90
N GLU A 34 -9.46 -2.57 10.01
CA GLU A 34 -8.73 -3.72 10.57
C GLU A 34 -7.79 -4.29 9.53
N LEU A 35 -8.23 -4.36 8.28
CA LEU A 35 -7.44 -4.87 7.14
C LEU A 35 -6.21 -4.01 6.87
N VAL A 36 -6.31 -2.68 6.93
CA VAL A 36 -5.16 -1.78 6.72
C VAL A 36 -4.14 -1.84 7.87
N LYS A 37 -4.55 -2.31 9.06
CA LYS A 37 -3.66 -2.52 10.22
C LYS A 37 -3.10 -3.94 10.27
N ASN A 38 -3.66 -4.85 9.48
CA ASN A 38 -3.23 -6.23 9.44
C ASN A 38 -1.87 -6.34 8.71
N LYS A 39 -0.88 -6.91 9.42
CA LYS A 39 0.49 -7.06 8.90
C LYS A 39 0.55 -7.98 7.69
N GLU A 40 -0.21 -9.07 7.69
CA GLU A 40 -0.23 -10.05 6.59
C GLU A 40 -0.79 -9.43 5.31
N VAL A 41 -1.86 -8.64 5.43
CA VAL A 41 -2.43 -7.87 4.31
C VAL A 41 -1.42 -6.84 3.79
N CYS A 42 -0.76 -6.09 4.68
CA CYS A 42 0.27 -5.13 4.30
C CYS A 42 1.46 -5.77 3.60
N ASP A 43 1.93 -6.93 4.10
CA ASP A 43 3.05 -7.67 3.50
C ASP A 43 2.66 -8.25 2.13
N ALA A 44 1.45 -8.79 1.99
CA ALA A 44 0.95 -9.30 0.71
C ALA A 44 0.81 -8.18 -0.33
N LEU A 45 0.34 -7.00 0.09
CA LEU A 45 0.26 -5.82 -0.77
C LEU A 45 1.66 -5.35 -1.20
N LEU A 46 2.62 -5.30 -0.26
CA LEU A 46 4.00 -4.95 -0.54
C LEU A 46 4.64 -5.90 -1.55
N ASP A 47 4.42 -7.20 -1.38
CA ASP A 47 4.91 -8.23 -2.30
C ASP A 47 4.27 -8.08 -3.68
N ASN A 48 2.95 -7.88 -3.75
CA ASN A 48 2.25 -7.66 -5.01
C ASN A 48 2.80 -6.46 -5.79
N LEU A 49 3.00 -5.32 -5.11
CA LEU A 49 3.59 -4.12 -5.71
C LEU A 49 5.03 -4.36 -6.18
N ASN A 50 5.82 -5.10 -5.41
CA ASN A 50 7.18 -5.47 -5.82
C ASN A 50 7.20 -6.42 -7.01
N GLN A 51 6.27 -7.40 -7.08
CA GLN A 51 6.11 -8.29 -8.22
C GLN A 51 5.70 -7.52 -9.48
N VAL A 52 4.76 -6.58 -9.36
CA VAL A 52 4.38 -5.67 -10.44
C VAL A 52 5.60 -4.86 -10.89
N GLY A 53 6.35 -4.28 -9.96
CA GLY A 53 7.59 -3.57 -10.27
C GLY A 53 8.60 -4.42 -11.04
N ILE A 54 8.84 -5.66 -10.59
CA ILE A 54 9.72 -6.61 -11.30
C ILE A 54 9.21 -6.87 -12.71
N LYS A 55 7.91 -7.09 -12.89
CA LYS A 55 7.28 -7.35 -14.19
C LYS A 55 7.47 -6.17 -15.16
N TYR A 56 7.45 -4.94 -14.66
CA TYR A 56 7.67 -3.73 -15.46
C TYR A 56 9.14 -3.27 -15.52
N GLY A 57 10.08 -4.09 -15.03
CA GLY A 57 11.51 -3.84 -15.16
C GLY A 57 12.11 -2.87 -14.13
N LEU A 58 11.43 -2.63 -13.00
CA LEU A 58 11.97 -1.83 -11.91
C LEU A 58 13.17 -2.53 -11.26
N ASN A 59 14.25 -1.77 -11.09
CA ASN A 59 15.49 -2.26 -10.50
C ASN A 59 15.32 -2.49 -8.99
N GLY A 60 16.23 -3.26 -8.39
CA GLY A 60 16.15 -3.62 -6.96
C GLY A 60 16.14 -2.44 -5.99
N PHE A 61 16.67 -1.28 -6.39
CA PHE A 61 16.66 -0.04 -5.61
C PHE A 61 15.35 0.76 -5.74
N GLU A 62 14.52 0.44 -6.73
CA GLU A 62 13.18 1.01 -6.96
C GLU A 62 12.08 0.15 -6.29
N ARG A 63 12.47 -0.93 -5.60
CA ARG A 63 11.56 -1.82 -4.89
C ARG A 63 11.29 -1.31 -3.48
N LEU A 64 10.01 -1.32 -3.11
CA LEU A 64 9.55 -0.89 -1.80
C LEU A 64 10.10 -1.84 -0.73
N LYS A 65 10.66 -1.27 0.34
CA LYS A 65 11.14 -2.00 1.52
C LYS A 65 10.12 -2.06 2.64
N ALA A 66 9.20 -1.09 2.66
CA ALA A 66 8.05 -1.09 3.54
C ALA A 66 6.91 -0.31 2.86
N ILE A 67 5.69 -0.68 3.20
CA ILE A 67 4.48 0.05 2.81
C ILE A 67 3.72 0.43 4.08
N TYR A 68 3.16 1.62 4.07
CA TYR A 68 2.15 2.04 5.03
C TYR A 68 0.83 2.23 4.27
N VAL A 69 -0.23 1.59 4.77
CA VAL A 69 -1.55 1.66 4.16
C VAL A 69 -2.38 2.65 4.95
N GLU A 70 -2.67 3.80 4.36
CA GLU A 70 -3.43 4.86 4.99
C GLU A 70 -4.93 4.63 4.74
N PRO A 71 -5.75 4.45 5.80
CA PRO A 71 -7.20 4.28 5.65
C PRO A 71 -7.90 5.52 5.10
N LYS A 72 -7.37 6.71 5.33
CA LYS A 72 -8.00 7.94 4.86
C LYS A 72 -7.55 8.28 3.44
N ALA A 73 -8.50 8.42 2.52
CA ALA A 73 -8.20 9.00 1.23
C ALA A 73 -7.65 10.42 1.38
N PHE A 74 -6.55 10.71 0.68
CA PHE A 74 -6.02 12.06 0.62
C PHE A 74 -7.09 12.97 0.01
N THR A 75 -7.38 14.09 0.67
CA THR A 75 -8.26 15.14 0.16
C THR A 75 -7.42 16.32 -0.35
N PRO A 76 -7.95 17.17 -1.24
CA PRO A 76 -7.28 18.41 -1.65
C PRO A 76 -6.92 19.32 -0.47
N GLU A 77 -7.69 19.22 0.62
CA GLU A 77 -7.49 19.97 1.85
C GLU A 77 -6.29 19.46 2.67
N ASP A 78 -5.85 18.21 2.47
CA ASP A 78 -4.64 17.67 3.10
C ASP A 78 -3.34 18.25 2.48
N GLY A 79 -3.43 19.09 1.44
CA GLY A 79 -2.29 19.80 0.82
C GLY A 79 -1.34 18.92 0.02
N ILE A 80 -1.59 17.60 -0.05
CA ILE A 80 -0.80 16.61 -0.78
C ILE A 80 -1.26 16.49 -2.24
N ILE A 81 -2.54 16.78 -2.51
CA ILE A 81 -3.10 16.73 -3.85
C ILE A 81 -3.01 18.13 -4.48
N THR A 82 -2.13 18.29 -5.45
CA THR A 82 -2.25 19.42 -6.39
C THR A 82 -3.46 19.16 -7.29
N ALA A 83 -4.25 20.19 -7.59
CA ALA A 83 -5.59 20.13 -8.19
C ALA A 83 -5.71 19.46 -9.58
N THR A 84 -4.69 18.75 -10.05
CA THR A 84 -4.65 18.13 -11.38
C THR A 84 -4.94 16.62 -11.39
N PHE A 85 -5.09 15.93 -10.24
CA PHE A 85 -5.37 14.47 -10.22
C PHE A 85 -4.53 13.70 -11.26
N LYS A 86 -3.21 13.97 -11.29
CA LYS A 86 -2.25 13.27 -12.15
C LYS A 86 -1.16 12.64 -11.29
#